data_AF-A0A843ATQ6-F1
#
_entry.id   AF-A0A843ATQ6-F1
#
_cell.length_a   1.000
_cell.length_b   1.000
_cell.length_c   1.000
_cell.angle_alpha   90.00
_cell.angle_beta   90.00
_cell.angle_gamma   90.00
#
_symmetry.space_group_name_H-M   'P 1'
#
loop_
_entity.id
_entity.type
_entity.pdbx_description
1 polymer ?
#
loop_
_entity_poly.entity_id
_entity_poly.type
_entity_poly.pdbx_seq_one_letter_code
_entity_poly.pdbx_strand_id
1 'polypeptide(L)'
;MDETGVIIGLMFILCGLLLIGLSVPLIRGKVAMNHVYGVRVRQAFVSEEAWYDINRYGGRQLLVGGILITVIGAAAVFVDMNEDVGALLLFTLLPLAVILTAAARSVLYARKVGKEDLGKSRFI
;
A
#
# COMPACT_ATOMS: atom_id res chain seq x y z
N MET A 1 -2.51 15.11 -26.08
CA MET A 1 -2.65 14.15 -24.97
C MET A 1 -4.00 13.53 -25.16
N ASP A 2 -4.07 12.20 -25.21
CA ASP A 2 -5.33 11.50 -25.40
C ASP A 2 -6.21 11.61 -24.14
N GLU A 3 -7.52 11.63 -24.32
CA GLU A 3 -8.46 11.82 -23.21
C GLU A 3 -8.38 10.66 -22.21
N THR A 4 -8.22 9.44 -22.70
CA THR A 4 -8.17 8.21 -21.89
C THR A 4 -6.96 8.20 -20.94
N GLY A 5 -5.76 8.43 -21.47
CA GLY A 5 -4.51 8.51 -20.72
C GLY A 5 -4.51 9.64 -19.70
N VAL A 6 -5.08 10.81 -20.05
CA VAL A 6 -5.24 11.93 -19.12
C VAL A 6 -6.17 11.56 -17.96
N ILE A 7 -7.34 10.98 -18.23
CA ILE A 7 -8.31 10.60 -17.19
C ILE A 7 -7.70 9.56 -16.25
N ILE A 8 -7.16 8.47 -16.80
CA ILE A 8 -6.53 7.39 -16.03
C ILE A 8 -5.36 7.94 -15.21
N GLY A 9 -4.53 8.77 -15.83
CA GLY A 9 -3.35 9.36 -15.21
C GLY A 9 -3.70 10.25 -14.03
N LEU A 10 -4.66 11.17 -14.19
CA LEU A 10 -5.12 12.04 -13.09
C LEU A 10 -5.76 11.23 -11.94
N MET A 11 -6.56 10.20 -12.26
CA MET A 11 -7.12 9.32 -11.24
C MET A 11 -6.03 8.64 -10.42
N PHE A 12 -5.00 8.08 -11.06
CA PHE A 12 -3.91 7.43 -10.34
C PHE A 12 -2.99 8.39 -9.58
N ILE A 13 -2.75 9.60 -10.10
CA ILE A 13 -2.04 10.64 -9.34
C ILE A 13 -2.78 10.95 -8.04
N LEU A 14 -4.09 11.21 -8.11
CA LEU A 14 -4.90 11.53 -6.93
C LEU A 14 -4.95 10.36 -5.93
N CYS A 15 -5.17 9.14 -6.42
CA CYS A 15 -5.12 7.94 -5.59
C CYS A 15 -3.75 7.75 -4.94
N GLY A 16 -2.65 7.88 -5.70
CA GLY A 16 -1.29 7.74 -5.19
C GLY A 16 -0.97 8.76 -4.09
N LEU A 17 -1.34 10.03 -4.29
CA LEU A 17 -1.20 11.08 -3.29
C LEU A 17 -2.04 10.81 -2.03
N LEU A 18 -3.26 10.30 -2.18
CA LEU A 18 -4.08 9.88 -1.05
C LEU A 18 -3.40 8.76 -0.25
N LEU A 19 -2.86 7.73 -0.91
CA LEU A 19 -2.15 6.64 -0.24
C LEU A 19 -0.89 7.14 0.47
N ILE A 20 -0.15 8.08 -0.13
CA ILE A 20 0.97 8.76 0.52
C ILE A 20 0.50 9.46 1.80
N GLY A 21 -0.57 10.25 1.73
CA GLY A 21 -1.15 10.93 2.90
C GLY A 21 -1.55 9.95 4.00
N LEU A 22 -2.23 8.86 3.64
CA LEU A 22 -2.64 7.79 4.55
C LEU A 22 -1.46 6.95 5.07
N SER A 23 -0.27 7.01 4.46
CA SER A 23 0.89 6.29 4.99
C SER A 23 1.52 7.00 6.20
N VAL A 24 1.45 8.32 6.22
CA VAL A 24 2.14 9.19 7.18
C VAL A 24 1.77 8.92 8.65
N PRO A 25 0.49 8.88 9.06
CA PRO A 25 0.16 8.66 10.47
C PRO A 25 0.53 7.23 10.92
N LEU A 26 0.50 6.23 10.02
CA LEU A 26 0.94 4.86 10.30
C LEU A 26 2.45 4.79 10.56
N ILE A 27 3.26 5.39 9.68
CA ILE A 27 4.74 5.42 9.83
C ILE A 27 5.16 6.16 11.10
N ARG A 28 4.43 7.23 11.45
CA ARG A 28 4.70 8.02 12.66
C ARG A 28 4.17 7.37 13.95
N GLY A 29 3.48 6.24 13.86
CA GLY A 29 2.89 5.58 15.03
C GLY A 29 1.82 6.42 15.72
N LYS A 30 1.08 7.25 14.97
CA LYS A 30 0.04 8.14 15.51
C LYS A 30 -1.36 7.52 15.55
N VAL A 31 -1.48 6.28 15.07
CA VAL A 31 -2.76 5.58 14.93
C VAL A 31 -2.83 4.53 16.03
N ALA A 32 -3.68 4.75 17.03
CA ALA A 32 -3.96 3.77 18.08
C ALA A 32 -4.63 2.51 17.50
N MET A 33 -4.55 1.39 18.23
CA MET A 33 -5.20 0.13 17.86
C MET A 33 -6.70 0.34 17.62
N ASN A 34 -7.16 -0.06 16.43
CA ASN A 34 -8.54 0.17 16.01
C ASN A 34 -8.99 -0.84 14.94
N HIS A 35 -10.30 -0.88 14.66
CA HIS A 35 -10.89 -1.85 13.73
C HIS A 35 -11.12 -1.32 12.31
N VAL A 36 -10.77 -0.08 12.00
CA VAL A 36 -11.12 0.57 10.71
C VAL A 36 -9.90 0.80 9.82
N TYR A 37 -8.76 1.17 10.40
CA TYR A 37 -7.63 1.75 9.69
C TYR A 37 -6.29 1.16 10.12
N GLY A 38 -5.41 0.92 9.14
CA GLY A 38 -4.13 0.24 9.30
C GLY A 38 -4.13 -1.20 8.78
N VAL A 39 -3.04 -1.92 9.02
CA VAL A 39 -2.88 -3.35 8.72
C VAL A 39 -3.59 -4.18 9.78
N ARG A 40 -4.83 -4.58 9.50
CA ARG A 40 -5.73 -5.23 10.44
C ARG A 40 -5.72 -6.75 10.32
N VAL A 41 -4.56 -7.34 10.56
CA VAL A 41 -4.41 -8.80 10.65
C VAL A 41 -4.37 -9.22 12.11
N ARG A 42 -4.71 -10.48 12.42
CA ARG A 42 -4.80 -11.00 13.80
C ARG A 42 -3.53 -10.71 14.63
N GLN A 43 -2.35 -10.77 14.00
CA GLN A 43 -1.07 -10.52 14.64
C GLN A 43 -0.92 -9.07 15.13
N ALA A 44 -1.53 -8.10 14.44
CA ALA A 44 -1.48 -6.69 14.85
C ALA A 44 -2.31 -6.40 16.11
N PHE A 45 -3.25 -7.28 16.47
CA PHE A 45 -4.10 -7.12 17.66
C PHE A 45 -3.58 -7.88 18.88
N VAL A 46 -2.39 -8.49 18.81
CA VAL A 46 -1.80 -9.25 19.93
C VAL A 46 -1.30 -8.32 21.03
N SER A 47 -0.70 -7.19 20.67
CA SER A 47 -0.16 -6.20 21.61
C SER A 47 -0.06 -4.83 20.95
N GLU A 48 0.09 -3.77 21.75
CA GLU A 48 0.30 -2.41 21.22
C GLU A 48 1.64 -2.29 20.47
N GLU A 49 2.67 -2.99 20.93
CA GLU A 49 3.97 -3.08 20.27
C GLU A 49 3.83 -3.71 18.87
N ALA A 50 3.17 -4.86 18.77
CA ALA A 50 2.90 -5.54 17.50
C ALA A 50 2.06 -4.66 16.56
N TRP A 51 1.06 -3.96 17.11
CA TRP A 51 0.24 -3.02 16.35
C TRP A 51 1.10 -1.95 15.68
N TYR A 52 1.93 -1.23 16.45
CA TYR A 52 2.74 -0.15 15.89
C TYR A 52 3.85 -0.67 14.98
N ASP A 53 4.48 -1.79 15.28
CA ASP A 53 5.53 -2.34 14.42
C ASP A 53 4.97 -2.74 13.04
N ILE A 54 3.90 -3.54 13.03
CA ILE A 54 3.23 -3.98 11.80
C ILE A 54 2.68 -2.79 11.01
N ASN A 55 2.06 -1.81 11.67
CA ASN A 55 1.51 -0.63 10.99
C ASN A 55 2.60 0.33 10.49
N ARG A 56 3.74 0.46 11.18
CA ARG A 56 4.88 1.23 10.66
C ARG A 56 5.43 0.59 9.40
N TYR A 57 5.58 -0.74 9.39
CA TYR A 57 6.02 -1.46 8.18
C TYR A 57 4.99 -1.31 7.04
N GLY A 58 3.72 -1.59 7.32
CA GLY A 58 2.63 -1.47 6.34
C GLY A 58 2.49 -0.05 5.80
N GLY A 59 2.64 0.96 6.66
CA GLY A 59 2.70 2.37 6.28
C GLY A 59 3.84 2.64 5.30
N ARG A 60 5.05 2.11 5.50
CA ARG A 60 6.15 2.25 4.52
C ARG A 60 5.82 1.59 3.18
N GLN A 61 5.18 0.41 3.19
CA GLN A 61 4.73 -0.24 1.95
C GLN A 61 3.66 0.60 1.23
N LEU A 62 2.74 1.20 1.99
CA LEU A 62 1.70 2.11 1.47
C LEU A 62 2.30 3.39 0.87
N LEU A 63 3.32 3.95 1.52
CA LEU A 63 4.07 5.12 1.03
C LEU A 63 4.74 4.82 -0.31
N VAL A 64 5.53 3.73 -0.37
CA VAL A 64 6.22 3.32 -1.60
C VAL A 64 5.21 3.01 -2.70
N GLY A 65 4.14 2.28 -2.38
CA GLY A 65 3.07 1.98 -3.33
C GLY A 65 2.38 3.25 -3.86
N GLY A 66 2.07 4.21 -3.00
CA GLY A 66 1.51 5.50 -3.40
C GLY A 66 2.43 6.31 -4.30
N ILE A 67 3.74 6.33 -4.03
CA ILE A 67 4.74 6.97 -4.91
C ILE A 67 4.75 6.29 -6.28
N LEU A 68 4.83 4.96 -6.34
CA LEU A 68 4.84 4.21 -7.59
C LEU A 68 3.56 4.45 -8.41
N ILE A 69 2.39 4.42 -7.77
CA ILE A 69 1.11 4.69 -8.42
C ILE A 69 1.04 6.13 -8.94
N THR A 70 1.58 7.10 -8.20
CA THR A 70 1.67 8.50 -8.66
C THR A 70 2.54 8.61 -9.90
N VAL A 71 3.69 7.93 -9.93
CA VAL A 71 4.60 7.90 -11.10
C VAL A 71 3.94 7.22 -12.30
N ILE A 72 3.25 6.09 -12.10
CA ILE A 72 2.50 5.40 -13.15
C ILE A 72 1.41 6.33 -13.71
N GLY A 73 0.66 7.02 -12.85
CA GLY A 73 -0.34 7.99 -13.27
C GLY A 73 0.26 9.15 -14.05
N ALA A 74 1.38 9.71 -13.59
CA ALA A 74 2.10 10.77 -14.30
C ALA A 74 2.60 10.33 -15.68
N ALA A 75 3.03 9.07 -15.82
CA ALA A 75 3.41 8.51 -17.11
C ALA A 75 2.20 8.31 -18.04
N ALA A 76 1.06 7.82 -17.51
CA ALA A 76 -0.17 7.56 -18.28
C ALA A 76 -0.70 8.82 -18.98
N VAL A 77 -0.52 10.00 -18.37
CA VAL A 77 -0.90 11.31 -18.92
C VAL A 77 -0.25 11.61 -20.29
N PHE A 78 0.87 10.94 -20.62
CA PHE A 78 1.62 11.14 -21.86
C PHE A 78 1.52 9.96 -22.85
N VAL A 79 0.68 8.96 -22.58
CA VAL A 79 0.57 7.74 -23.40
C VAL A 79 -0.79 7.68 -24.08
N ASP A 80 -0.80 7.61 -25.42
CA ASP A 80 -2.03 7.44 -26.21
C ASP A 80 -2.58 6.01 -26.06
N MET A 81 -3.75 5.85 -25.44
CA MET A 81 -4.36 4.55 -25.17
C MET A 81 -5.63 4.29 -25.97
N ASN A 82 -6.07 5.22 -26.85
CA ASN A 82 -7.37 5.12 -27.51
C ASN A 82 -7.50 3.90 -28.44
N GLU A 83 -6.40 3.51 -29.10
CA GLU A 83 -6.37 2.33 -29.98
C GLU A 83 -5.36 1.25 -29.51
N ASP A 84 -4.63 1.51 -28.41
CA ASP A 84 -3.68 0.56 -27.83
C ASP A 84 -4.26 -0.12 -26.59
N VAL A 85 -4.99 -1.22 -26.83
CA VAL A 85 -5.54 -2.07 -25.77
C VAL A 85 -4.44 -2.63 -24.86
N GLY A 86 -3.23 -2.85 -25.38
CA GLY A 86 -2.09 -3.33 -24.61
C GLY A 86 -1.64 -2.29 -23.58
N ALA A 87 -1.47 -1.04 -24.01
CA ALA A 87 -1.17 0.08 -23.13
C ALA A 87 -2.28 0.29 -22.09
N LEU A 88 -3.55 0.28 -22.51
CA LEU A 88 -4.69 0.42 -21.62
C LEU A 88 -4.68 -0.63 -20.51
N LEU A 89 -4.50 -1.91 -20.85
CA LEU A 89 -4.44 -3.00 -19.88
C LEU A 89 -3.22 -2.87 -18.95
N LEU A 90 -2.06 -2.55 -19.50
CA LEU A 90 -0.83 -2.38 -18.72
C LEU A 90 -1.00 -1.29 -17.65
N PHE A 91 -1.41 -0.08 -18.06
CA PHE A 91 -1.56 1.05 -17.14
C PHE A 91 -2.69 0.85 -16.12
N THR A 92 -3.74 0.10 -16.48
CA THR A 92 -4.82 -0.22 -15.55
C THR A 92 -4.43 -1.29 -14.52
N LEU A 93 -3.66 -2.30 -14.92
CA LEU A 93 -3.32 -3.44 -14.07
C LEU A 93 -2.06 -3.22 -13.22
N LEU A 94 -1.14 -2.36 -13.65
CA LEU A 94 0.10 -2.07 -12.90
C LEU A 94 -0.17 -1.56 -11.46
N PRO A 95 -1.06 -0.57 -11.22
CA PRO A 95 -1.38 -0.13 -9.87
C PRO A 95 -1.93 -1.24 -8.98
N LEU A 96 -2.72 -2.16 -9.55
CA LEU A 96 -3.23 -3.32 -8.81
C LEU A 96 -2.08 -4.22 -8.36
N ALA A 97 -1.11 -4.51 -9.24
CA ALA A 97 0.07 -5.30 -8.89
C ALA A 97 0.90 -4.63 -7.76
N VAL A 98 1.03 -3.31 -7.79
CA VAL A 98 1.70 -2.52 -6.73
C VAL A 98 0.98 -2.69 -5.39
N ILE A 99 -0.35 -2.54 -5.36
CA ILE A 99 -1.15 -2.70 -4.13
C ILE A 99 -1.08 -4.13 -3.60
N LEU A 100 -1.22 -5.14 -4.47
CA LEU A 100 -1.14 -6.54 -4.08
C LEU A 100 0.23 -6.87 -3.48
N THR A 101 1.31 -6.33 -4.06
CA THR A 101 2.67 -6.51 -3.54
C THR A 101 2.83 -5.84 -2.17
N ALA A 102 2.37 -4.60 -2.01
CA ALA A 102 2.41 -3.88 -0.74
C ALA A 102 1.61 -4.61 0.37
N ALA A 103 0.42 -5.12 0.03
CA ALA A 103 -0.42 -5.89 0.92
C ALA A 103 0.23 -7.22 1.31
N ALA A 104 0.73 -7.98 0.32
CA ALA A 104 1.41 -9.25 0.55
C ALA A 104 2.63 -9.07 1.46
N ARG A 105 3.48 -8.07 1.20
CA ARG A 105 4.64 -7.77 2.06
C ARG A 105 4.21 -7.42 3.48
N SER A 106 3.15 -6.64 3.65
CA SER A 106 2.62 -6.28 4.97
C SER A 106 2.09 -7.49 5.74
N VAL A 107 1.38 -8.40 5.07
CA VAL A 107 0.87 -9.65 5.68
C VAL A 107 2.02 -10.61 6.01
N LEU A 108 3.00 -10.76 5.13
CA LEU A 108 4.18 -11.60 5.37
C LEU A 108 5.01 -11.09 6.54
N TYR A 109 5.18 -9.76 6.64
CA TYR A 109 5.83 -9.14 7.78
C TYR A 109 5.07 -9.40 9.08
N ALA A 110 3.75 -9.20 9.10
CA ALA A 110 2.94 -9.48 10.27
C ALA A 110 2.99 -10.95 10.71
N ARG A 111 3.03 -11.90 9.75
CA ARG A 111 3.23 -13.32 10.04
C ARG A 111 4.59 -13.61 10.67
N LYS A 112 5.64 -12.86 10.30
CA LYS A 112 6.96 -12.97 10.91
C LYS A 112 6.92 -12.49 12.36
N VAL A 113 6.37 -11.29 12.63
CA VAL A 113 6.20 -10.74 13.98
C VAL A 113 5.45 -11.71 14.88
N GLY A 114 4.31 -12.25 14.41
CA GLY A 114 3.54 -13.21 15.22
C GLY A 114 4.26 -14.53 15.53
N LYS A 115 5.22 -14.98 14.70
CA LYS A 115 6.04 -16.17 15.02
C LYS A 115 7.08 -15.86 16.10
N GLU A 116 7.66 -14.66 16.07
CA GLU A 116 8.65 -14.22 17.07
C GLU A 116 8.01 -14.10 18.45
N ASP A 117 6.79 -13.59 18.53
CA ASP A 117 6.04 -13.49 19.79
C ASP A 117 5.69 -14.85 20.39
N LEU A 118 5.24 -15.81 19.58
CA LEU A 118 5.00 -17.20 20.02
C LEU A 118 6.29 -17.90 20.48
N GLY A 119 7.43 -17.55 19.89
CA GLY A 119 8.74 -18.04 20.31
C GLY A 119 9.09 -17.57 21.72
N LYS A 120 8.90 -16.27 22.00
CA LYS A 120 9.17 -15.68 23.32
C LYS A 120 8.30 -16.29 24.42
N SER A 121 7.03 -16.61 24.14
CA SER A 121 6.12 -17.16 25.15
C SER A 121 6.37 -18.62 25.52
N ARG A 122 7.24 -19.35 24.80
CA ARG A 122 7.60 -20.75 25.10
C ARG A 122 8.78 -20.90 26.06
N PHE A 123 9.50 -19.82 26.34
CA PHE A 123 10.69 -19.81 27.20
C PHE A 123 10.49 -19.03 28.51
N ILE A 124 9.23 -18.67 28.82
CA ILE A 124 8.77 -18.08 30.08
C ILE A 124 7.78 -19.07 30.68
#